data_AF-A0A2L2XH67-F1
#
_entry.id   AF-A0A2L2XH67-F1
#
_cell.length_a   1.000
_cell.length_b   1.000
_cell.length_c   1.000
_cell.angle_alpha   90.00
_cell.angle_beta   90.00
_cell.angle_gamma   90.00
#
_symmetry.space_group_name_H-M   'P 1'
#
loop_
_entity.id
_entity.type
_entity.pdbx_description
1 polymer ?
#
loop_
_entity_poly.entity_id
_entity_poly.type
_entity_poly.pdbx_seq_one_letter_code
_entity_poly.pdbx_strand_id
1 'polypeptide(L)'
;MIIINRQNIIKNRQIEKVLKLLGGDYRPARLVVYETRLDVFRFFFKCFNLSREELSGKLEGTYHQATDSVYVFVYAQTDDGDDLHSKQLYSLHAMSHELRHRYQYVKGLFTKDEDEEKSESDADRFATNFINNNSAKIKKIMGWSDEWTVEEED
;
A
#
# COMPACT_ATOMS: atom_id res chain seq x y z
N MET A 1 14.19 -7.41 -1.59
CA MET A 1 13.24 -6.29 -1.56
C MET A 1 13.93 -5.06 -1.02
N ILE A 2 13.84 -3.94 -1.72
CA ILE A 2 14.34 -2.62 -1.30
C ILE A 2 13.16 -1.81 -0.78
N ILE A 3 13.25 -1.24 0.42
CA ILE A 3 12.23 -0.31 0.96
C ILE A 3 12.79 1.11 0.96
N ILE A 4 12.12 2.02 0.26
CA ILE A 4 12.46 3.46 0.23
C ILE A 4 11.37 4.21 0.98
N ASN A 5 11.69 4.73 2.15
CA ASN A 5 10.71 5.27 3.08
C ASN A 5 11.38 6.21 4.07
N ARG A 6 10.72 7.32 4.41
CA ARG A 6 11.20 8.25 5.45
C ARG A 6 11.01 7.73 6.87
N GLN A 7 10.08 6.80 7.08
CA GLN A 7 9.81 6.15 8.36
C GLN A 7 9.22 7.06 9.45
N ASN A 8 8.63 8.20 9.10
CA ASN A 8 7.92 9.04 10.07
C ASN A 8 6.49 8.52 10.30
N ILE A 9 5.84 8.00 9.25
CA ILE A 9 4.48 7.46 9.35
C ILE A 9 4.52 5.96 9.64
N ILE A 10 5.09 5.15 8.74
CA ILE A 10 5.26 3.69 8.95
C ILE A 10 6.75 3.36 8.91
N LYS A 11 7.27 2.62 9.89
CA LYS A 11 8.69 2.19 9.92
C LYS A 11 8.94 0.99 9.02
N ASN A 12 10.15 0.84 8.47
CA ASN A 12 10.49 -0.30 7.61
C ASN A 12 10.27 -1.65 8.32
N ARG A 13 10.64 -1.72 9.60
CA ARG A 13 10.40 -2.92 10.43
C ARG A 13 8.91 -3.28 10.56
N GLN A 14 8.01 -2.31 10.44
CA GLN A 14 6.56 -2.53 10.50
C GLN A 14 6.08 -3.08 9.15
N ILE A 15 6.50 -2.45 8.05
CA ILE A 15 6.25 -2.92 6.68
C ILE A 15 6.70 -4.38 6.51
N GLU A 16 7.92 -4.71 6.93
CA GLU A 16 8.45 -6.07 6.85
C GLU A 16 7.61 -7.10 7.62
N LYS A 17 7.11 -6.73 8.81
CA LYS A 17 6.25 -7.60 9.60
C LYS A 17 4.88 -7.79 8.95
N VAL A 18 4.31 -6.75 8.35
CA VAL A 18 3.05 -6.84 7.60
C VAL A 18 3.22 -7.73 6.36
N LEU A 19 4.29 -7.55 5.57
CA LEU A 19 4.60 -8.41 4.43
C LEU A 19 4.77 -9.88 4.83
N LYS A 20 5.33 -10.14 6.02
CA LYS A 20 5.44 -11.50 6.54
C LYS A 20 4.06 -12.13 6.84
N LEU A 21 3.06 -11.32 7.22
CA LEU A 21 1.69 -11.81 7.40
C LEU A 21 1.01 -12.16 6.07
N LEU A 22 1.31 -11.41 5.01
CA LEU A 22 0.78 -11.66 3.66
C LEU A 22 1.38 -12.91 3.00
N GLY A 23 2.70 -13.09 3.12
CA GLY A 23 3.42 -14.23 2.54
C GLY A 23 4.29 -13.86 1.34
N GLY A 24 5.05 -14.84 0.84
CA GLY A 24 6.09 -14.63 -0.17
C GLY A 24 5.56 -14.11 -1.52
N ASP A 25 4.34 -14.53 -1.90
CA ASP A 25 3.69 -14.15 -3.16
C ASP A 25 3.15 -12.71 -3.16
N TYR A 26 3.30 -11.98 -2.07
CA TYR A 26 2.98 -10.56 -1.99
C TYR A 26 4.23 -9.69 -2.01
N ARG A 27 5.44 -10.27 -1.98
CA ARG A 27 6.67 -9.50 -1.78
C ARG A 27 7.20 -8.91 -3.09
N PRO A 28 7.15 -7.58 -3.31
CA PRO A 28 7.72 -6.96 -4.49
C PRO A 28 9.25 -6.89 -4.41
N ALA A 29 9.90 -6.64 -5.55
CA ALA A 29 11.32 -6.29 -5.61
C ALA A 29 11.60 -4.96 -4.89
N ARG A 30 10.68 -4.00 -4.98
CA ARG A 30 10.79 -2.67 -4.35
C ARG A 30 9.46 -2.22 -3.77
N LEU A 31 9.52 -1.53 -2.62
CA LEU A 31 8.40 -0.82 -2.03
C LEU A 31 8.83 0.61 -1.69
N VAL A 32 8.06 1.60 -2.10
CA VAL A 32 8.34 3.02 -1.90
C VAL A 32 7.17 3.67 -1.19
N VAL A 33 7.43 4.39 -0.10
CA VAL A 33 6.42 5.15 0.65
C VAL A 33 6.73 6.64 0.52
N TYR A 34 5.82 7.38 -0.10
CA TYR A 34 5.87 8.82 -0.22
C TYR A 34 4.99 9.45 0.86
N GLU A 35 5.62 9.95 1.93
CA GLU A 35 4.89 10.61 3.02
C GLU A 35 4.44 12.02 2.64
N THR A 36 5.20 12.68 1.76
CA THR A 36 4.94 14.05 1.29
C THR A 36 5.14 14.16 -0.22
N ARG A 37 4.52 15.16 -0.87
CA ARG A 37 4.78 15.43 -2.31
C ARG A 37 6.26 15.72 -2.61
N LEU A 38 7.00 16.27 -1.65
CA LEU A 38 8.44 16.50 -1.79
C LEU A 38 9.25 15.20 -1.86
N ASP A 39 8.70 14.08 -1.37
CA ASP A 39 9.35 12.78 -1.46
C ASP A 39 9.41 12.24 -2.86
N VAL A 40 8.44 12.57 -3.71
CA VAL A 40 8.45 12.20 -5.13
C VAL A 40 9.70 12.77 -5.80
N PHE A 41 9.98 14.06 -5.59
CA PHE A 41 11.20 14.70 -6.08
C PHE A 41 12.46 14.15 -5.41
N ARG A 42 12.43 13.93 -4.09
CA ARG A 42 13.60 13.46 -3.34
C ARG A 42 14.02 12.05 -3.71
N PHE A 43 13.06 11.19 -4.02
CA PHE A 43 13.31 9.79 -4.38
C PHE A 43 13.34 9.57 -5.90
N PHE A 44 13.14 10.61 -6.71
CA PHE A 44 13.16 10.55 -8.17
C PHE A 44 14.37 9.77 -8.71
N PHE A 45 15.58 10.10 -8.26
CA PHE A 45 16.82 9.42 -8.69
C PHE A 45 16.98 7.98 -8.18
N LYS A 46 16.13 7.54 -7.25
CA LYS A 46 16.14 6.16 -6.73
C LYS A 46 15.08 5.28 -7.39
N CYS A 47 14.02 5.90 -7.91
CA CYS A 47 12.85 5.21 -8.44
C CYS A 47 12.74 5.31 -9.97
N PHE A 48 13.27 6.38 -10.59
CA PHE A 48 13.22 6.71 -12.01
C PHE A 48 11.83 6.56 -12.67
N ASN A 49 10.75 6.65 -11.89
CA ASN A 49 9.37 6.57 -12.35
C ASN A 49 8.66 7.88 -12.00
N LEU A 50 8.05 8.49 -13.01
CA LEU A 50 7.08 9.57 -12.87
C LEU A 50 6.02 9.36 -13.95
N SER A 51 4.84 8.88 -13.56
CA SER A 51 3.62 9.15 -14.32
C SER A 51 2.99 10.45 -13.79
N ARG A 52 2.30 11.20 -14.66
CA ARG A 52 1.60 12.45 -14.25
C ARG A 52 0.47 12.18 -13.26
N GLU A 53 -0.08 10.96 -13.27
CA GLU A 53 -1.21 10.54 -12.45
C GLU A 53 -0.79 10.36 -10.99
N GLU A 54 0.41 9.80 -10.73
CA GLU A 54 1.01 9.68 -9.39
C GLU A 54 1.19 11.04 -8.69
N LEU A 55 1.40 12.11 -9.47
CA LEU A 55 1.54 13.49 -8.98
C LEU A 55 0.20 14.20 -8.73
N SER A 56 -0.89 13.70 -9.30
CA SER A 56 -2.21 14.34 -9.18
C SER A 56 -2.79 14.25 -7.76
N GLY A 57 -2.28 13.32 -6.95
CA GLY A 57 -2.72 13.10 -5.57
C GLY A 57 -4.10 12.47 -5.46
N LYS A 58 -4.61 11.87 -6.52
CA LYS A 58 -5.88 11.11 -6.55
C LYS A 58 -5.71 9.61 -6.32
N LEU A 59 -4.46 9.16 -6.24
CA LEU A 59 -4.08 7.75 -6.22
C LEU A 59 -3.34 7.49 -4.92
N GLU A 60 -3.83 6.54 -4.12
CA GLU A 60 -3.24 6.21 -2.82
C GLU A 60 -2.09 5.21 -2.90
N GLY A 61 -2.01 4.46 -4.00
CA GLY A 61 -0.92 3.55 -4.30
C GLY A 61 -0.87 3.16 -5.77
N THR A 62 0.21 2.49 -6.19
CA THR A 62 0.23 1.79 -7.48
C THR A 62 1.24 0.64 -7.48
N TYR A 63 0.92 -0.43 -8.21
CA TYR A 63 1.83 -1.52 -8.53
C TYR A 63 2.32 -1.45 -9.99
N HIS A 64 3.63 -1.30 -10.17
CA HIS A 64 4.27 -1.31 -11.49
C HIS A 64 4.89 -2.68 -11.81
N GLN A 65 4.19 -3.46 -12.64
CA GLN A 65 4.58 -4.82 -13.05
C GLN A 65 5.99 -4.89 -13.67
N ALA A 66 6.33 -3.96 -14.58
CA ALA A 66 7.60 -3.98 -15.31
C ALA A 66 8.85 -3.89 -14.40
N THR A 67 8.68 -3.31 -13.20
CA THR A 67 9.78 -3.13 -12.24
C THR A 67 9.54 -3.88 -10.92
N ASP A 68 8.46 -4.65 -10.84
CA ASP A 68 7.95 -5.28 -9.61
C ASP A 68 8.05 -4.34 -8.41
N SER A 69 7.48 -3.14 -8.56
CA SER A 69 7.58 -2.05 -7.59
C SER A 69 6.19 -1.63 -7.11
N VAL A 70 6.01 -1.54 -5.79
CA VAL A 70 4.82 -0.96 -5.16
C VAL A 70 5.14 0.44 -4.64
N TYR A 71 4.25 1.38 -4.90
CA TYR A 71 4.32 2.76 -4.43
C TYR A 71 3.09 3.06 -3.57
N VAL A 72 3.30 3.73 -2.44
CA VAL A 72 2.23 4.15 -1.51
C VAL A 72 2.34 5.65 -1.31
N PHE A 73 1.24 6.38 -1.49
CA PHE A 73 1.17 7.84 -1.46
C PHE A 73 0.37 8.31 -0.24
N VAL A 74 1.01 8.38 0.92
CA VAL A 74 0.36 8.81 2.18
C VAL A 74 -0.25 10.20 2.06
N TYR A 75 0.37 11.10 1.28
CA TYR A 75 -0.12 12.47 1.09
C TYR A 75 -1.40 12.57 0.25
N ALA A 76 -1.80 11.50 -0.44
CA ALA A 76 -2.99 11.47 -1.29
C ALA A 76 -4.26 11.10 -0.50
N GLN A 77 -4.11 10.58 0.72
CA GLN A 77 -5.21 10.20 1.61
C GLN A 77 -5.90 11.47 2.11
N THR A 78 -7.12 11.70 1.63
CA THR A 78 -7.88 12.94 1.90
C THR A 78 -8.81 12.84 3.11
N ASP A 79 -8.97 11.67 3.72
CA ASP A 79 -10.02 11.42 4.71
C ASP A 79 -9.59 11.70 6.18
N ASP A 80 -10.22 12.75 6.74
CA ASP A 80 -10.68 13.07 8.11
C ASP A 80 -9.86 12.73 9.38
N GLY A 81 -8.68 12.12 9.28
CA GLY A 81 -7.80 11.85 10.42
C GLY A 81 -6.44 12.51 10.26
N ASP A 82 -6.28 13.75 10.74
CA ASP A 82 -4.96 14.41 10.75
C ASP A 82 -3.98 13.72 11.73
N ASP A 83 -4.50 12.81 12.55
CA ASP A 83 -3.76 12.03 13.52
C ASP A 83 -2.97 10.89 12.86
N LEU A 84 -1.88 10.50 13.54
CA LEU A 84 -0.93 9.51 13.03
C LEU A 84 -1.57 8.14 12.81
N HIS A 85 -2.55 7.75 13.63
CA HIS A 85 -3.16 6.43 13.56
C HIS A 85 -3.94 6.27 12.25
N SER A 86 -4.80 7.24 11.93
CA SER A 86 -5.59 7.24 10.70
C SER A 86 -4.69 7.17 9.46
N LYS A 87 -3.67 8.03 9.37
CA LYS A 87 -2.69 7.99 8.27
C LYS A 87 -2.00 6.64 8.13
N GLN A 88 -1.59 6.04 9.25
CA GLN A 88 -0.98 4.72 9.20
C GLN A 88 -1.96 3.64 8.76
N LEU A 89 -3.23 3.71 9.19
CA LEU A 89 -4.25 2.75 8.84
C LEU A 89 -4.58 2.77 7.35
N TYR A 90 -4.95 3.93 6.80
CA TYR A 90 -5.22 4.05 5.37
C TYR A 90 -3.99 3.68 4.53
N SER A 91 -2.79 4.08 4.97
CA SER A 91 -1.54 3.68 4.29
C SER A 91 -1.32 2.16 4.29
N LEU A 92 -1.73 1.44 5.34
CA LEU A 92 -1.68 -0.02 5.35
C LEU A 92 -2.73 -0.66 4.47
N HIS A 93 -3.93 -0.07 4.37
CA HIS A 93 -4.98 -0.51 3.47
C HIS A 93 -4.55 -0.36 2.01
N ALA A 94 -4.18 0.85 1.58
CA ALA A 94 -3.64 1.12 0.24
C ALA A 94 -2.43 0.24 -0.09
N MET A 95 -1.50 0.06 0.85
CA MET A 95 -0.37 -0.86 0.65
C MET A 95 -0.85 -2.31 0.44
N SER A 96 -1.88 -2.77 1.16
CA SER A 96 -2.41 -4.13 1.03
C SER A 96 -3.12 -4.33 -0.32
N HIS A 97 -3.81 -3.29 -0.81
CA HIS A 97 -4.42 -3.23 -2.15
C HIS A 97 -3.37 -3.44 -3.24
N GLU A 98 -2.31 -2.63 -3.23
CA GLU A 98 -1.27 -2.73 -4.26
C GLU A 98 -0.47 -4.03 -4.20
N LEU A 99 -0.25 -4.56 -3.00
CA LEU A 99 0.39 -5.86 -2.83
C LEU A 99 -0.52 -6.99 -3.35
N ARG A 100 -1.84 -6.80 -3.36
CA ARG A 100 -2.78 -7.74 -3.97
C ARG A 100 -2.67 -7.74 -5.50
N HIS A 101 -2.50 -6.59 -6.14
CA HIS A 101 -2.19 -6.54 -7.57
C HIS A 101 -0.89 -7.28 -7.91
N ARG A 102 0.15 -7.15 -7.08
CA ARG A 102 1.36 -7.95 -7.24
C ARG A 102 1.08 -9.45 -7.13
N TYR A 103 0.26 -9.87 -6.17
CA TYR A 103 -0.12 -11.28 -6.04
C TYR A 103 -0.91 -11.77 -7.27
N GLN A 104 -1.89 -11.00 -7.73
CA GLN A 104 -2.69 -11.31 -8.92
C GLN A 104 -1.78 -11.51 -10.15
N TYR A 105 -0.83 -10.60 -10.37
CA TYR A 105 0.17 -10.70 -11.43
C TYR A 105 0.99 -11.99 -11.34
N VAL A 106 1.56 -12.30 -10.17
CA VAL A 106 2.39 -13.51 -9.99
C VAL A 106 1.59 -14.81 -10.12
N LYS A 107 0.29 -14.78 -9.84
CA LYS A 107 -0.60 -15.93 -10.03
C LYS A 107 -1.24 -16.00 -11.41
N GLY A 108 -1.02 -15.00 -12.28
CA GLY A 108 -1.68 -14.93 -13.58
C GLY A 108 -3.20 -14.81 -13.47
N LEU A 109 -3.69 -14.07 -12.47
CA LEU A 109 -5.10 -13.74 -12.32
C LEU A 109 -5.42 -12.44 -13.06
N PHE A 110 -6.64 -12.33 -13.59
CA PHE A 110 -7.18 -11.10 -14.19
C PHE A 110 -6.26 -10.47 -15.27
N THR A 111 -5.66 -11.30 -16.12
CA THR A 111 -4.61 -10.86 -17.07
C THR A 111 -5.15 -10.18 -18.33
N LYS A 112 -6.44 -9.90 -18.40
CA LYS A 112 -7.09 -9.30 -19.57
C LYS A 112 -7.67 -7.95 -19.18
N ASP A 113 -7.69 -7.02 -20.13
CA ASP A 113 -8.25 -5.68 -19.93
C ASP A 113 -9.72 -5.73 -19.47
N GLU A 114 -10.51 -6.71 -19.93
CA GLU A 114 -11.91 -6.92 -19.53
C GLU A 114 -12.09 -7.35 -18.05
N ASP A 115 -11.01 -7.69 -17.35
CA ASP A 115 -11.03 -8.10 -15.94
C ASP A 115 -10.58 -6.98 -14.98
N GLU A 116 -10.29 -5.76 -15.48
CA GLU A 116 -9.82 -4.62 -14.66
C GLU A 116 -10.75 -4.35 -13.46
N GLU A 117 -12.06 -4.25 -13.69
CA GLU A 117 -13.04 -4.02 -12.62
C GLU A 117 -13.05 -5.17 -11.58
N LYS A 118 -12.85 -6.42 -12.01
CA LYS A 118 -12.76 -7.56 -11.09
C LYS A 118 -11.45 -7.57 -10.31
N SER A 119 -10.36 -7.12 -10.95
CA SER A 119 -9.04 -7.00 -10.36
C SER A 119 -9.05 -5.99 -9.21
N GLU A 120 -9.62 -4.80 -9.45
CA GLU A 120 -9.79 -3.75 -8.44
C GLU A 120 -10.72 -4.22 -7.31
N SER A 121 -11.90 -4.75 -7.64
CA SER A 121 -12.85 -5.26 -6.64
C SER A 121 -12.26 -6.39 -5.77
N ASP A 122 -11.42 -7.26 -6.33
CA ASP A 122 -10.69 -8.26 -5.55
C ASP A 122 -9.60 -7.66 -4.67
N ALA A 123 -8.92 -6.61 -5.13
CA ALA A 123 -7.89 -5.91 -4.38
C ALA A 123 -8.47 -5.15 -3.18
N ASP A 124 -9.56 -4.41 -3.36
CA ASP A 124 -10.26 -3.68 -2.29
C ASP A 124 -10.77 -4.63 -1.21
N ARG A 125 -11.55 -5.63 -1.64
CA ARG A 125 -12.10 -6.65 -0.75
C ARG A 125 -10.99 -7.37 0.01
N PHE A 126 -9.88 -7.67 -0.66
CA PHE A 126 -8.74 -8.30 -0.01
C PHE A 126 -8.10 -7.37 1.02
N ALA A 127 -7.86 -6.10 0.69
CA ALA A 127 -7.24 -5.13 1.57
C ALA A 127 -8.05 -4.96 2.86
N THR A 128 -9.36 -4.71 2.73
CA THR A 128 -10.28 -4.56 3.86
C THR A 128 -10.30 -5.81 4.74
N ASN A 129 -10.50 -6.99 4.13
CA ASN A 129 -10.51 -8.25 4.87
C ASN A 129 -9.17 -8.58 5.51
N PHE A 130 -8.04 -8.28 4.85
CA PHE A 130 -6.71 -8.53 5.39
C PHE A 130 -6.47 -7.69 6.64
N ILE A 131 -6.77 -6.39 6.57
CA ILE A 131 -6.63 -5.46 7.69
C ILE A 131 -7.53 -5.91 8.85
N ASN A 132 -8.82 -6.16 8.60
CA ASN A 132 -9.79 -6.53 9.63
C ASN A 132 -9.48 -7.89 10.26
N ASN A 133 -9.17 -8.92 9.46
CA ASN A 133 -8.89 -10.25 10.00
C ASN A 133 -7.54 -10.35 10.73
N ASN A 134 -6.63 -9.38 10.53
CA ASN A 134 -5.32 -9.33 11.20
C ASN A 134 -5.18 -8.15 12.16
N SER A 135 -6.26 -7.43 12.46
CA SER A 135 -6.31 -6.23 13.31
C SER A 135 -5.49 -6.40 14.60
N ALA A 136 -5.69 -7.48 15.35
CA ALA A 136 -4.97 -7.75 16.59
C ALA A 136 -3.44 -7.93 16.39
N LYS A 137 -2.99 -8.47 15.25
CA LYS A 137 -1.56 -8.61 14.93
C LYS A 137 -1.00 -7.29 14.42
N ILE A 138 -1.71 -6.60 13.55
CA ILE A 138 -1.32 -5.30 13.00
C ILE A 138 -1.21 -4.29 14.13
N LYS A 139 -2.15 -4.25 15.07
CA LYS A 139 -2.10 -3.44 16.29
C LYS A 139 -0.77 -3.59 17.02
N LYS A 140 -0.32 -4.84 17.22
CA LYS A 140 0.97 -5.15 17.88
C LYS A 140 2.17 -4.73 17.04
N ILE A 141 2.10 -4.86 15.71
CA ILE A 141 3.16 -4.41 14.80
C ILE A 141 3.28 -2.89 14.86
N MET A 142 2.15 -2.20 14.87
CA MET A 142 2.08 -0.74 14.81
C MET A 142 2.32 -0.09 16.18
N GLY A 143 1.97 -0.78 17.26
CA GLY A 143 2.07 -0.28 18.62
C GLY A 143 0.88 0.62 19.00
N TRP A 144 -0.30 0.35 18.43
CA TRP A 144 -1.51 1.13 18.72
C TRP A 144 -2.17 0.69 20.03
N SER A 145 -2.79 1.65 20.74
CA SER A 145 -3.53 1.43 21.99
C SER A 145 -4.82 0.64 21.75
N ASP A 146 -5.50 0.93 20.65
CA ASP A 146 -6.85 0.47 20.35
C ASP A 146 -6.88 -0.40 19.09
N GLU A 147 -7.92 -1.21 18.98
CA GLU A 147 -8.22 -2.01 17.79
C GLU A 147 -9.30 -1.28 16.97
N TRP A 148 -9.32 -1.51 15.66
CA TRP A 148 -10.15 -0.81 14.70
C TRP A 148 -10.72 -1.80 13.68
N THR A 149 -11.68 -1.32 12.90
CA THR A 149 -12.22 -1.97 11.70
C THR A 149 -12.24 -0.96 10.56
N VAL A 150 -11.86 -1.37 9.36
CA VAL A 150 -11.98 -0.58 8.13
C VAL A 150 -13.26 -1.01 7.40
N GLU A 151 -14.04 -0.05 6.94
CA GLU A 151 -15.22 -0.27 6.08
C GLU A 151 -14.82 -0.04 4.61
N GLU A 152 -15.49 -0.71 3.65
CA GLU A 152 -15.27 -0.45 2.22
C GLU A 152 -15.86 0.94 1.87
N GLU A 153 -15.19 1.73 1.04
CA GLU A 153 -15.79 2.95 0.48
C GLU A 153 -16.82 2.51 -0.59
N ASP A 154 -18.11 2.75 -0.33
CA ASP A 154 -19.23 2.43 -1.24
C ASP A 154 -19.20 3.20 -2.57
#